data_AF-A0A933I100-F1
#
_entry.id   AF-A0A933I100-F1
#
_cell.length_a   1.000
_cell.length_b   1.000
_cell.length_c   1.000
_cell.angle_alpha   90.00
_cell.angle_beta   90.00
_cell.angle_gamma   90.00
#
_symmetry.space_group_name_H-M   'P 1'
#
loop_
_entity.id
_entity.type
_entity.pdbx_description
1 polymer ?
#
loop_
_entity_poly.entity_id
_entity_poly.type
_entity_poly.pdbx_seq_one_letter_code
_entity_poly.pdbx_strand_id
1 'polypeptide(L)' 'MQEFKKVTTNEVTEKLTMGQIEKVWQRVDARKEQDSNQLSLQVFWFAGVEVWVIDEGGITTMMFPNENKEE' A
#
# COMPACT_ATOMS: atom_id res chain seq x y z
N MET A 1 5.28 6.86 -21.09
CA MET A 1 4.48 6.93 -19.85
C MET A 1 4.99 5.80 -18.97
N GLN A 2 5.55 6.10 -17.79
CA GLN A 2 5.96 5.05 -16.85
C GLN A 2 4.68 4.44 -16.27
N GLU A 3 4.46 3.14 -16.48
CA GLU A 3 3.35 2.43 -15.86
C GLU A 3 3.67 2.18 -14.39
N PHE A 4 3.06 2.97 -13.49
CA PHE A 4 3.13 2.70 -12.06
C PHE A 4 2.25 1.50 -11.74
N LYS A 5 2.88 0.41 -11.29
CA LYS A 5 2.17 -0.84 -10.99
C LYS A 5 1.76 -0.87 -9.53
N LYS A 6 0.45 -1.00 -9.26
CA LYS A 6 -0.07 -1.25 -7.91
C LYS A 6 -0.22 -2.74 -7.68
N VAL A 7 0.30 -3.23 -6.57
CA VAL A 7 0.24 -4.64 -6.15
C VAL A 7 -0.36 -4.71 -4.76
N THR A 8 -1.29 -5.62 -4.53
CA THR A 8 -1.82 -5.91 -3.19
C THR A 8 -1.53 -7.37 -2.90
N THR A 9 -0.94 -7.67 -1.74
CA THR A 9 -0.59 -9.04 -1.37
C THR A 9 -1.84 -9.87 -1.03
N ASN A 10 -1.71 -11.19 -1.14
CA ASN A 10 -2.83 -12.11 -0.90
C ASN A 10 -3.36 -11.97 0.54
N GLU A 11 -2.49 -11.87 1.54
CA GLU A 11 -2.90 -11.69 2.93
C GLU A 11 -3.78 -10.45 3.12
N VAL A 12 -3.44 -9.33 2.47
CA VAL A 12 -4.27 -8.13 2.49
C VAL A 12 -5.64 -8.39 1.87
N THR A 13 -5.70 -9.09 0.73
CA THR A 13 -6.99 -9.44 0.10
C THR A 13 -7.82 -10.44 0.91
N GLU A 14 -7.19 -11.24 1.76
CA GLU A 14 -7.87 -12.19 2.65
C GLU A 14 -8.45 -11.51 3.90
N LYS A 15 -7.80 -10.46 4.40
CA LYS A 15 -8.21 -9.76 5.65
C LYS A 15 -9.02 -8.49 5.40
N LEU A 16 -8.82 -7.82 4.27
CA LEU A 16 -9.52 -6.58 3.93
C LEU A 16 -10.50 -6.79 2.77
N THR A 17 -11.66 -6.15 2.89
CA THR A 17 -12.60 -6.08 1.77
C THR A 17 -12.05 -5.18 0.67
N MET A 18 -12.51 -5.41 -0.57
CA MET A 18 -12.13 -4.60 -1.73
C MET A 18 -12.31 -3.09 -1.50
N GLY A 19 -13.43 -2.68 -0.89
CA GLY A 19 -13.69 -1.25 -0.61
C GLY A 19 -12.76 -0.65 0.46
N GLN A 20 -12.12 -1.46 1.30
CA GLN A 20 -11.08 -0.99 2.22
C GLN A 20 -9.75 -0.84 1.50
N ILE A 21 -9.40 -1.81 0.66
CA ILE A 21 -8.19 -1.78 -0.18
C ILE A 21 -8.22 -0.54 -1.10
N GLU A 22 -9.34 -0.30 -1.78
CA GLU A 22 -9.55 0.89 -2.62
C GLU A 22 -9.38 2.20 -1.84
N LYS A 23 -9.89 2.27 -0.61
CA LYS A 23 -9.73 3.46 0.25
C LYS A 23 -8.28 3.73 0.63
N VAL A 24 -7.48 2.69 0.85
CA VAL A 24 -6.05 2.85 1.10
C VAL A 24 -5.36 3.38 -0.16
N TRP A 25 -5.67 2.79 -1.33
CA TRP A 25 -5.11 3.28 -2.60
C TRP A 25 -5.47 4.72 -2.92
N GLN A 26 -6.71 5.14 -2.69
CA GLN A 26 -7.14 6.53 -2.86
C GLN A 26 -6.33 7.49 -1.97
N ARG A 27 -6.00 7.08 -0.73
CA ARG A 27 -5.16 7.89 0.16
C ARG A 27 -3.71 7.93 -0.27
N VAL A 28 -3.18 6.84 -0.82
CA VAL A 28 -1.83 6.79 -1.40
C VAL A 28 -1.74 7.75 -2.59
N ASP A 29 -2.73 7.72 -3.50
CA ASP A 29 -2.76 8.59 -4.67
C ASP A 29 -2.85 10.06 -4.27
N ALA A 30 -3.77 10.40 -3.35
CA ALA A 30 -3.93 11.78 -2.87
C ALA A 30 -2.66 12.33 -2.21
N ARG A 31 -1.85 11.47 -1.59
CA ARG A 31 -0.55 11.86 -1.02
C ARG A 31 0.54 12.03 -2.09
N LYS A 32 0.59 11.15 -3.10
CA LYS A 32 1.51 11.27 -4.24
C LYS A 32 1.28 12.57 -5.03
N GLU A 33 0.03 13.03 -5.14
CA GLU A 33 -0.30 14.31 -5.78
C GLU A 33 0.21 15.53 -4.97
N GLN A 34 0.34 15.41 -3.65
CA GLN A 34 0.75 16.50 -2.76
C GLN A 34 2.26 16.60 -2.57
N ASP A 35 2.99 15.50 -2.72
CA ASP A 35 4.44 15.46 -2.50
C ASP A 35 5.11 14.48 -3.49
N SER A 36 5.79 15.02 -4.49
CA SER A 36 6.50 14.24 -5.50
C SER A 36 7.77 13.56 -4.96
N ASN A 37 8.14 13.83 -3.70
CA ASN A 37 9.36 13.33 -3.05
C ASN A 37 9.07 12.31 -1.94
N GLN A 38 7.88 11.70 -1.94
CA GLN A 38 7.47 10.77 -0.87
C GLN A 38 8.45 9.61 -0.69
N LEU A 39 8.79 9.39 0.58
CA LEU A 39 9.53 8.24 1.09
C LEU A 39 8.93 6.92 0.57
N SER A 40 9.80 5.93 0.37
CA SER A 40 9.48 4.60 -0.13
C SER A 40 8.50 3.81 0.74
N LEU A 41 8.20 4.21 1.98
CA LEU A 41 7.26 3.52 2.87
C LEU A 41 6.18 4.47 3.39
N GLN A 42 4.93 4.09 3.22
CA GLN A 42 3.76 4.75 3.80
C GLN A 42 2.99 3.78 4.69
N VAL A 43 2.65 4.22 5.91
CA VAL A 43 1.91 3.41 6.87
C VAL A 43 0.49 3.96 7.03
N PHE A 44 -0.49 3.08 6.98
CA PHE A 44 -1.91 3.38 7.15
C PHE A 44 -2.51 2.51 8.26
N TRP A 45 -3.28 3.14 9.15
CA TRP A 45 -4.11 2.42 10.11
C TRP A 45 -5.54 2.39 9.59
N PHE A 46 -6.08 1.19 9.38
CA PHE A 46 -7.43 1.01 8.85
C PHE A 46 -8.14 -0.14 9.57
N ALA A 47 -9.35 0.09 10.08
CA ALA A 47 -10.17 -0.93 10.75
C ALA A 47 -9.44 -1.76 11.84
N GLY A 48 -8.50 -1.14 12.56
CA GLY A 48 -7.72 -1.80 13.62
C GLY A 48 -6.50 -2.59 13.13
N VAL A 49 -6.20 -2.58 11.84
CA VAL A 49 -4.98 -3.18 11.28
C VAL A 49 -4.05 -2.12 10.71
N GLU A 50 -2.75 -2.36 10.86
CA GLU A 50 -1.69 -1.55 10.26
C GLU A 50 -1.36 -2.10 8.87
N VAL A 51 -1.39 -1.25 7.85
CA VAL A 51 -1.14 -1.59 6.45
C VAL A 51 0.05 -0.77 5.97
N TRP A 52 1.02 -1.42 5.34
CA TRP A 52 2.18 -0.80 4.71
C TRP A 52 1.97 -0.69 3.21
N VAL A 53 2.38 0.44 2.66
CA VAL A 53 2.43 0.68 1.22
C VAL A 53 3.83 1.12 0.86
N ILE A 54 4.54 0.26 0.13
CA ILE A 54 5.95 0.45 -0.21
C ILE A 54 6.08 0.76 -1.70
N ASP A 55 6.84 1.79 -2.06
CA ASP A 55 7.19 2.12 -3.45
C ASP A 55 8.65 1.74 -3.72
N GLU A 56 8.86 0.75 -4.58
CA GLU A 56 10.18 0.22 -4.97
C GLU A 56 10.49 0.58 -6.43
N GLY A 57 10.61 1.87 -6.72
CA GLY A 57 11.10 2.34 -8.03
C GLY A 57 10.12 2.09 -9.19
N GLY A 58 8.82 2.18 -8.93
CA GLY A 58 7.76 2.06 -9.95
C GLY A 58 6.74 0.95 -9.68
N ILE A 59 7.02 0.07 -8.72
CA ILE A 59 6.04 -0.86 -8.17
C ILE A 59 5.65 -0.39 -6.77
N THR A 60 4.38 -0.12 -6.57
CA THR A 60 3.83 0.21 -5.26
C THR A 60 3.07 -1.00 -4.71
N THR A 61 3.52 -1.55 -3.59
CA THR A 61 2.98 -2.79 -2.98
C THR A 61 2.27 -2.48 -1.66
N MET A 62 1.03 -2.95 -1.50
CA MET A 62 0.29 -2.93 -0.24
C MET A 62 0.40 -4.29 0.46
N MET A 63 0.86 -4.28 1.70
CA MET A 63 1.13 -5.47 2.52
C MET A 63 0.91 -5.19 4.02
N PHE A 64 0.81 -6.23 4.85
CA PHE A 64 0.90 -6.08 6.30
C PHE A 64 2.36 -6.05 6.82
N PRO A 65 2.64 -5.37 7.95
CA PRO A 65 3.98 -5.24 8.53
C PRO A 65 4.70 -6.56 8.88
N ASN A 66 3.97 -7.66 9.01
CA ASN A 66 4.52 -8.96 9.41
C ASN A 66 4.57 -10.00 8.27
N GLU A 67 4.24 -9.61 7.03
CA GLU A 67 4.33 -10.50 5.85
C GLU A 67 5.78 -10.84 5.47
N ASN A 68 6.75 -10.03 5.94
CA ASN A 68 8.18 -10.26 5.72
C ASN A 68 8.85 -11.17 6.77
N LYS A 69 8.07 -11.90 7.57
CA LYS A 69 8.65 -12.94 8.43
C LYS A 69 8.87 -14.19 7.60
N GLU A 70 9.99 -14.21 6.88
CA GLU A 70 10.58 -15.46 6.41
C GLU A 70 10.78 -16.39 7.62
N GLU A 71 10.11 -17.55 7.62
CA GLU A 71 10.53 -18.74 8.36
C GLU A 71 11.73 -19.41 7.68
#